data_AF-A0A1X7Q1Z7-F1
#
_entry.id   AF-A0A1X7Q1Z7-F1
#
_cell.length_a   1.000
_cell.length_b   1.000
_cell.length_c   1.000
_cell.angle_alpha   90.00
_cell.angle_beta   90.00
_cell.angle_gamma   90.00
#
_symmetry.space_group_name_H-M   'P 1'
#
loop_
_entity.id
_entity.type
_entity.pdbx_description
1 polymer ?
#
loop_
_entity_poly.entity_id
_entity_poly.type
_entity_poly.pdbx_seq_one_letter_code
_entity_poly.pdbx_strand_id
1 'polypeptide(L)'
;MKIDAQRLKALITRRGYTNAKLARNLKVSAKSVGRWTKGKSKPSITTIHQIAKELNVSVEVLTGEAPMEDTKRVTTSPRSRVGADVSARTRNAFLIANRRYGVTQTQIIELAPLLFTLIAEGSLDYRRRIIREAEHHIDALNEMANGFSSYLRSDRAEEGLIDEESSIKRRDIFGECVGNDAFEFGYDQPTQNPFFKYLHWLAGALTDKDAVHLEVEEDIHIENVPAFSMFHEEARKIAKGDEKLAACVAQGIVDLGKLPKELRPAEADEARAQWLRQEAQRVQDEASKFLAQFLSTIGGEQDDRP
;
A
#
# COMPACT_ATOMS: atom_id res chain seq x y z
N MET A 1 18.58 -30.55 30.40
CA MET A 1 18.36 -29.85 29.11
C MET A 1 18.86 -28.41 29.19
N LYS A 2 19.72 -27.98 28.25
CA LYS A 2 20.29 -26.62 28.19
C LYS A 2 19.96 -26.02 26.82
N ILE A 3 19.33 -24.86 26.78
CA ILE A 3 19.10 -24.11 25.52
C ILE A 3 20.40 -23.44 25.07
N ASP A 4 20.65 -23.45 23.76
CA ASP A 4 21.66 -22.60 23.11
C ASP A 4 21.15 -21.16 22.98
N ALA A 5 21.82 -20.23 23.68
CA ALA A 5 21.44 -18.83 23.74
C ALA A 5 21.52 -18.11 22.38
N GLN A 6 22.50 -18.46 21.55
CA GLN A 6 22.66 -17.86 20.23
C GLN A 6 21.58 -18.35 19.28
N ARG A 7 21.25 -19.64 19.32
CA ARG A 7 20.16 -20.22 18.52
C ARG A 7 18.80 -19.65 18.92
N LEU A 8 18.52 -19.54 20.21
CA LEU A 8 17.28 -18.92 20.69
C LEU A 8 17.13 -17.49 20.16
N LYS A 9 18.20 -16.69 20.22
CA LYS A 9 18.19 -15.32 19.68
C LYS A 9 17.97 -15.28 18.17
N ALA A 10 18.59 -16.21 17.42
CA ALA A 10 18.41 -16.33 15.98
C ALA A 10 16.96 -16.69 15.62
N LEU A 11 16.36 -17.66 16.32
CA LEU A 11 14.98 -18.10 16.10
C LEU A 11 13.94 -17.02 16.43
N ILE A 12 14.16 -16.25 17.49
CA ILE A 12 13.33 -15.09 17.85
C ILE A 12 13.34 -14.05 16.73
N THR A 13 14.53 -13.70 16.23
CA THR A 13 14.69 -12.74 15.13
C THR A 13 14.05 -13.27 13.84
N ARG A 14 14.23 -14.56 13.53
CA ARG A 14 13.67 -15.22 12.33
C ARG A 14 12.14 -15.18 12.30
N ARG A 15 11.51 -15.24 13.47
CA ARG A 15 10.04 -15.12 13.62
C ARG A 15 9.55 -13.66 13.63
N GLY A 16 10.44 -12.67 13.49
CA GLY A 16 10.08 -11.25 13.60
C GLY A 16 9.65 -10.84 15.01
N TYR A 17 10.01 -11.63 16.02
CA TYR A 17 9.64 -11.36 17.41
C TYR A 17 10.70 -10.52 18.10
N THR A 18 10.27 -9.67 19.03
CA THR A 18 11.16 -9.07 20.03
C THR A 18 11.18 -9.94 21.28
N ASN A 19 12.23 -9.80 22.11
CA ASN A 19 12.26 -10.46 23.42
C ASN A 19 11.03 -10.11 24.27
N ALA A 20 10.50 -8.89 24.15
CA ALA A 20 9.29 -8.46 24.83
C ALA A 20 8.03 -9.12 24.25
N LYS A 21 7.96 -9.36 22.93
CA LYS A 21 6.84 -10.07 22.30
C LYS A 21 6.82 -11.55 22.69
N LEU A 22 7.98 -12.23 22.65
CA LEU A 22 8.08 -13.61 23.13
C LEU A 22 7.73 -13.72 24.62
N ALA A 23 8.21 -12.78 25.44
CA ALA A 23 7.90 -12.75 26.88
C ALA A 23 6.39 -12.65 27.17
N ARG A 24 5.68 -11.80 26.43
CA ARG A 24 4.22 -11.67 26.52
C ARG A 24 3.51 -12.99 26.17
N ASN A 25 3.91 -13.63 25.08
CA ASN A 25 3.27 -14.88 24.63
C ASN A 25 3.50 -16.03 25.61
N LEU A 26 4.70 -16.09 26.20
CA LEU A 26 5.06 -17.09 27.20
C LEU A 26 4.58 -16.74 28.63
N LYS A 27 3.96 -15.57 28.84
CA LYS A 27 3.58 -15.05 30.16
C LYS A 27 4.75 -15.03 31.17
N VAL A 28 5.93 -14.64 30.70
CA VAL A 28 7.15 -14.49 31.52
C VAL A 28 7.70 -13.07 31.47
N SER A 29 8.61 -12.72 32.37
CA SER A 29 9.24 -11.39 32.33
C SER A 29 10.16 -11.24 31.12
N ALA A 30 10.15 -10.06 30.48
CA ALA A 30 11.08 -9.73 29.39
C ALA A 30 12.56 -9.82 29.83
N LYS A 31 12.83 -9.55 31.11
CA LYS A 31 14.14 -9.72 31.74
C LYS A 31 14.60 -11.18 31.72
N SER A 32 13.70 -12.14 31.93
CA SER A 32 13.98 -13.58 31.86
C SER A 32 14.39 -13.99 30.45
N VAL A 33 13.61 -13.60 29.43
CA VAL A 33 13.95 -13.87 28.01
C VAL A 33 15.27 -13.22 27.62
N GLY A 34 15.52 -11.98 28.06
CA GLY A 34 16.79 -11.28 27.85
C GLY A 34 17.99 -11.98 28.51
N ARG A 35 17.79 -12.67 29.65
CA ARG A 35 18.84 -13.48 30.28
C ARG A 35 19.06 -14.80 29.55
N TRP A 36 18.01 -15.45 29.04
CA TRP A 36 18.12 -16.69 28.26
C TRP A 36 18.88 -16.46 26.95
N THR A 37 18.52 -15.41 26.20
CA THR A 37 19.19 -15.04 24.93
C THR A 37 20.65 -14.58 25.10
N LYS A 38 21.04 -14.19 26.31
CA LYS A 38 22.44 -13.86 26.67
C LYS A 38 23.18 -15.01 27.37
N GLY A 39 22.53 -16.17 27.54
CA GLY A 39 23.10 -17.32 28.25
C GLY A 39 23.31 -17.12 29.76
N LYS A 40 22.75 -16.04 30.34
CA LYS A 40 22.94 -15.67 31.76
C LYS A 40 22.05 -16.43 32.73
N SER A 41 21.02 -17.13 32.25
CA SER A 41 20.16 -17.99 33.07
C SER A 41 19.52 -19.08 32.22
N LYS A 42 19.01 -20.13 32.87
CA LYS A 42 18.37 -21.27 32.19
C LYS A 42 16.84 -21.24 32.42
N PRO A 43 16.02 -21.39 31.38
CA PRO A 43 14.58 -21.61 31.54
C PRO A 43 14.29 -22.99 32.13
N SER A 44 13.11 -23.15 32.76
CA SER A 44 12.64 -24.44 33.23
C SER A 44 12.25 -25.36 32.06
N ILE A 45 12.23 -26.68 32.26
CA ILE A 45 11.89 -27.65 31.20
C ILE A 45 10.52 -27.34 30.57
N THR A 46 9.52 -27.01 31.38
CA THR A 46 8.17 -26.64 30.90
C THR A 46 8.23 -25.39 30.02
N THR A 47 9.02 -24.39 30.41
CA THR A 47 9.25 -23.18 29.62
C THR A 47 9.98 -23.48 28.31
N ILE A 48 10.91 -24.44 28.29
CA ILE A 48 11.61 -24.84 27.05
C ILE A 48 10.62 -25.40 26.03
N HIS A 49 9.70 -26.28 26.45
CA HIS A 49 8.64 -26.78 25.56
C HIS A 49 7.70 -25.67 25.08
N GLN A 50 7.36 -24.71 25.94
CA GLN A 50 6.55 -23.56 25.54
C GLN A 50 7.27 -22.67 24.52
N ILE A 51 8.58 -22.43 24.70
CA ILE A 51 9.42 -21.70 23.73
C ILE A 51 9.44 -22.45 22.39
N ALA A 52 9.63 -23.77 22.42
CA ALA A 52 9.64 -24.62 21.22
C ALA A 52 8.32 -24.52 20.45
N LYS A 53 7.19 -24.63 21.16
CA LYS A 53 5.85 -24.49 20.60
C LYS A 53 5.61 -23.11 20.01
N GLU A 54 5.96 -22.05 20.75
CA GLU A 54 5.74 -20.66 20.33
C GLU A 54 6.59 -20.27 19.12
N LEU A 55 7.84 -20.76 19.05
CA LEU A 55 8.71 -20.54 17.90
C LEU A 55 8.45 -21.55 16.76
N ASN A 56 7.60 -22.55 17.03
CA ASN A 56 7.24 -23.67 16.16
C ASN A 56 8.49 -24.36 15.60
N VAL A 57 9.31 -24.85 16.53
CA VAL A 57 10.52 -25.65 16.32
C VAL A 57 10.53 -26.82 17.31
N SER A 58 11.31 -27.86 17.06
CA SER A 58 11.51 -28.93 18.02
C SER A 58 12.40 -28.49 19.19
N VAL A 59 12.36 -29.23 20.29
CA VAL A 59 13.17 -28.93 21.48
C VAL A 59 14.66 -29.17 21.21
N GLU A 60 14.97 -30.19 20.42
CA GLU A 60 16.32 -30.61 20.04
C GLU A 60 17.03 -29.52 19.21
N VAL A 61 16.27 -28.74 18.43
CA VAL A 61 16.79 -27.58 17.69
C VAL A 61 17.21 -26.45 18.65
N LEU A 62 16.42 -26.22 19.71
CA LEU A 62 16.70 -25.22 20.75
C LEU A 62 17.88 -25.60 21.64
N THR A 63 18.11 -26.89 21.87
CA THR A 63 19.18 -27.39 22.76
C THR A 63 20.54 -27.50 22.09
N GLY A 64 20.59 -27.49 20.76
CA GLY A 64 21.83 -27.70 20.02
C GLY A 64 21.97 -29.10 19.43
N GLU A 65 21.13 -30.04 19.86
CA GLU A 65 21.25 -31.49 19.60
C GLU A 65 20.82 -31.88 18.19
N ALA A 66 19.82 -31.19 17.63
CA ALA A 66 19.55 -31.24 16.20
C ALA A 66 20.24 -30.05 15.50
N PRO A 67 20.74 -30.19 14.26
CA PRO A 67 21.09 -29.02 13.47
C PRO A 67 19.89 -28.07 13.44
N MET A 68 20.15 -26.75 13.44
CA MET A 68 19.06 -25.84 13.09
C MET A 68 18.61 -26.28 11.71
N GLU A 69 17.39 -26.80 11.60
CA GLU A 69 16.78 -26.91 10.29
C GLU A 69 16.83 -25.50 9.72
N ASP A 70 17.76 -25.31 8.78
CA ASP A 70 17.50 -24.54 7.60
C ASP A 70 16.22 -25.15 7.04
N THR A 71 15.08 -24.74 7.59
CA THR A 71 13.92 -24.50 6.78
C THR A 71 14.31 -23.37 5.82
N LYS A 72 15.32 -23.58 4.95
CA LYS A 72 15.04 -23.50 3.53
C LYS A 72 13.76 -24.28 3.41
N ARG A 73 12.63 -23.56 3.46
CA ARG A 73 11.39 -24.07 2.93
C ARG A 73 11.84 -24.83 1.69
N VAL A 74 11.58 -26.13 1.62
CA VAL A 74 11.67 -26.83 0.36
C VAL A 74 10.61 -26.15 -0.48
N THR A 75 10.96 -25.01 -1.07
CA THR A 75 10.16 -24.33 -2.04
C THR A 75 10.42 -25.16 -3.27
N THR A 76 9.46 -26.01 -3.59
CA THR A 76 9.39 -26.71 -4.88
C THR A 76 9.47 -25.73 -6.05
N SER A 77 9.27 -24.43 -5.80
CA SER A 77 9.41 -23.33 -6.75
C SER A 77 10.70 -22.51 -6.51
N PRO A 78 11.47 -22.17 -7.56
CA PRO A 78 12.61 -21.26 -7.45
C PRO A 78 12.14 -19.85 -7.04
N ARG A 79 12.92 -19.16 -6.20
CA ARG A 79 12.69 -17.74 -5.89
C ARG A 79 13.46 -16.88 -6.89
N SER A 80 12.76 -15.99 -7.58
CA SER A 80 13.36 -14.99 -8.46
C SER A 80 13.32 -13.60 -7.81
N ARG A 81 14.34 -12.77 -8.06
CA ARG A 81 14.34 -11.37 -7.64
C ARG A 81 13.49 -10.57 -8.63
N VAL A 82 12.50 -9.86 -8.12
CA VAL A 82 11.77 -8.85 -8.90
C VAL A 82 12.38 -7.50 -8.56
N GLY A 83 13.01 -6.86 -9.55
CA GLY A 83 13.52 -5.50 -9.44
C GLY A 83 12.49 -4.52 -10.03
N ALA A 84 12.18 -3.46 -9.30
CA ALA A 84 11.33 -2.37 -9.78
C ALA A 84 11.77 -1.07 -9.09
N ASP A 85 11.80 0.01 -9.86
CA ASP A 85 11.97 1.35 -9.30
C ASP A 85 10.64 1.82 -8.73
N VAL A 86 10.65 2.22 -7.46
CA VAL A 86 9.47 2.67 -6.74
C VAL A 86 9.69 4.07 -6.19
N SER A 87 8.65 4.89 -6.26
CA SER A 87 8.65 6.23 -5.68
C SER A 87 8.92 6.19 -4.17
N ALA A 88 9.42 7.30 -3.63
CA ALA A 88 9.57 7.46 -2.18
C ALA A 88 8.23 7.30 -1.44
N ARG A 89 7.12 7.70 -2.08
CA ARG A 89 5.75 7.49 -1.60
C ARG A 89 5.44 6.01 -1.36
N THR A 90 5.66 5.17 -2.37
CA THR A 90 5.45 3.71 -2.26
C THR A 90 6.38 3.08 -1.24
N ARG A 91 7.64 3.53 -1.18
CA ARG A 91 8.61 3.07 -0.16
C ARG A 91 8.14 3.40 1.26
N ASN A 92 7.64 4.61 1.48
CA ASN A 92 7.07 5.03 2.76
C ASN A 92 5.84 4.18 3.12
N ALA A 93 4.94 3.94 2.15
CA ALA A 93 3.78 3.09 2.36
C ALA A 93 4.16 1.67 2.82
N PHE A 94 5.21 1.05 2.25
CA PHE A 94 5.70 -0.24 2.74
C PHE A 94 6.20 -0.19 4.19
N LEU A 95 6.95 0.87 4.55
CA LEU A 95 7.47 1.04 5.91
C LEU A 95 6.35 1.26 6.92
N ILE A 96 5.33 2.03 6.56
CA ILE A 96 4.20 2.32 7.42
C ILE A 96 3.28 1.09 7.52
N ALA A 97 2.99 0.40 6.42
CA ALA A 97 2.22 -0.85 6.42
C ALA A 97 2.88 -1.91 7.31
N ASN A 98 4.22 -1.98 7.35
CA ASN A 98 4.93 -2.83 8.30
C ASN A 98 4.66 -2.46 9.76
N ARG A 99 4.70 -1.16 10.09
CA ARG A 99 4.42 -0.69 11.47
C ARG A 99 2.97 -0.94 11.87
N ARG A 100 2.05 -0.70 10.95
CA ARG A 100 0.61 -0.77 11.17
C ARG A 100 0.09 -2.20 11.24
N TYR A 101 0.47 -3.03 10.27
CA TYR A 101 -0.08 -4.39 10.10
C TYR A 101 0.93 -5.51 10.36
N GLY A 102 2.21 -5.19 10.59
CA GLY A 102 3.26 -6.20 10.80
C GLY A 102 3.67 -6.96 9.53
N VAL A 103 3.29 -6.48 8.35
CA VAL A 103 3.58 -7.12 7.06
C VAL A 103 4.91 -6.63 6.48
N THR A 104 5.69 -7.53 5.90
CA THR A 104 6.95 -7.18 5.23
C THR A 104 6.70 -6.78 3.78
N GLN A 105 7.63 -6.02 3.18
CA GLN A 105 7.57 -5.68 1.75
C GLN A 105 7.47 -6.93 0.88
N THR A 106 8.22 -8.00 1.21
CA THR A 106 8.14 -9.28 0.48
C THR A 106 6.74 -9.90 0.56
N GLN A 107 6.09 -9.89 1.72
CA GLN A 107 4.71 -10.38 1.84
C GLN A 107 3.74 -9.55 0.99
N ILE A 108 3.90 -8.22 0.97
CA ILE A 108 3.05 -7.37 0.14
C ILE A 108 3.26 -7.68 -1.34
N ILE A 109 4.51 -7.82 -1.80
CA ILE A 109 4.83 -8.16 -3.20
C ILE A 109 4.29 -9.55 -3.58
N GLU A 110 4.40 -10.54 -2.70
CA GLU A 110 3.86 -11.89 -2.94
C GLU A 110 2.31 -11.90 -2.97
N LEU A 111 1.66 -11.03 -2.19
CA LEU A 111 0.21 -10.87 -2.20
C LEU A 111 -0.29 -9.99 -3.36
N ALA A 112 0.57 -9.14 -3.95
CA ALA A 112 0.16 -8.13 -4.91
C ALA A 112 -0.60 -8.70 -6.12
N PRO A 113 -0.17 -9.81 -6.78
CA PRO A 113 -0.93 -10.38 -7.89
C PRO A 113 -2.34 -10.83 -7.46
N LEU A 114 -2.46 -11.50 -6.31
CA LEU A 114 -3.75 -11.96 -5.79
C LEU A 114 -4.68 -10.78 -5.47
N LEU A 115 -4.17 -9.79 -4.72
CA LEU A 115 -4.94 -8.61 -4.34
C LEU A 115 -5.37 -7.81 -5.57
N PHE A 116 -4.45 -7.62 -6.52
CA PHE A 116 -4.74 -6.93 -7.77
C PHE A 116 -5.84 -7.66 -8.56
N THR A 117 -5.74 -8.98 -8.76
CA THR A 117 -6.77 -9.75 -9.47
C THR A 117 -8.14 -9.65 -8.78
N LEU A 118 -8.20 -9.75 -7.45
CA LEU A 118 -9.45 -9.62 -6.70
C LEU A 118 -10.08 -8.23 -6.87
N ILE A 119 -9.27 -7.17 -6.81
CA ILE A 119 -9.74 -5.79 -6.98
C ILE A 119 -10.17 -5.54 -8.42
N ALA A 120 -9.42 -6.03 -9.41
CA ALA A 120 -9.74 -5.91 -10.82
C ALA A 120 -11.07 -6.62 -11.17
N GLU A 121 -11.23 -7.89 -10.80
CA GLU A 121 -12.49 -8.62 -11.02
C GLU A 121 -13.65 -7.99 -10.24
N GLY A 122 -13.40 -7.54 -9.01
CA GLY A 122 -14.39 -6.79 -8.22
C GLY A 122 -14.85 -5.51 -8.91
N SER A 123 -13.95 -4.80 -9.61
CA SER A 123 -14.32 -3.61 -10.40
C SER A 123 -15.22 -3.97 -11.59
N LEU A 124 -14.97 -5.10 -12.25
CA LEU A 124 -15.83 -5.59 -13.35
C LEU A 124 -17.22 -5.97 -12.82
N ASP A 125 -17.29 -6.68 -11.70
CA ASP A 125 -18.55 -7.06 -11.06
C ASP A 125 -19.36 -5.84 -10.59
N TYR A 126 -18.68 -4.84 -10.05
CA TYR A 126 -19.30 -3.57 -9.66
C TYR A 126 -19.96 -2.89 -10.87
N ARG A 127 -19.25 -2.79 -12.01
CA ARG A 127 -19.79 -2.20 -13.24
C ARG A 127 -20.96 -3.00 -13.81
N ARG A 128 -20.89 -4.34 -13.79
CA ARG A 128 -22.03 -5.21 -14.19
C ARG A 128 -23.29 -4.94 -13.37
N ARG A 129 -23.14 -4.64 -12.08
CA ARG A 129 -24.29 -4.28 -11.23
C ARG A 129 -24.88 -2.93 -11.64
N ILE A 130 -24.04 -1.94 -11.89
CA ILE A 130 -24.48 -0.62 -12.38
C ILE A 130 -25.22 -0.75 -13.72
N ILE A 131 -24.71 -1.54 -14.67
CA ILE A 131 -25.40 -1.79 -15.95
C ILE A 131 -26.81 -2.32 -15.70
N ARG A 132 -26.95 -3.38 -14.87
CA ARG A 132 -28.27 -3.98 -14.60
C ARG A 132 -29.25 -2.99 -13.96
N GLU A 133 -28.76 -2.16 -13.05
CA GLU A 133 -29.57 -1.10 -12.44
C GLU A 133 -29.99 -0.04 -13.48
N ALA A 134 -29.07 0.35 -14.36
CA ALA A 134 -29.34 1.30 -15.45
C ALA A 134 -30.33 0.72 -16.48
N GLU A 135 -30.16 -0.53 -16.91
CA GLU A 135 -31.09 -1.25 -17.80
C GLU A 135 -32.51 -1.23 -17.23
N HIS A 136 -32.66 -1.57 -15.94
CA HIS A 136 -33.97 -1.56 -15.29
C HIS A 136 -34.62 -0.16 -15.31
N HIS A 137 -33.84 0.90 -15.12
CA HIS A 137 -34.34 2.27 -15.18
C HIS A 137 -34.69 2.71 -16.60
N ILE A 138 -33.94 2.28 -17.60
CA ILE A 138 -34.23 2.53 -19.02
C ILE A 138 -35.51 1.82 -19.44
N ASP A 139 -35.69 0.55 -19.07
CA ASP A 139 -36.91 -0.21 -19.34
C ASP A 139 -38.14 0.49 -18.75
N ALA A 140 -38.06 0.93 -17.49
CA ALA A 140 -39.14 1.67 -16.84
C ALA A 140 -39.47 2.99 -17.56
N LEU A 141 -38.44 3.72 -18.03
CA LEU A 141 -38.63 4.93 -18.82
C LEU A 141 -39.29 4.63 -20.17
N ASN A 142 -38.85 3.58 -20.85
CA ASN A 142 -39.39 3.14 -22.14
C ASN A 142 -40.86 2.71 -22.02
N GLU A 143 -41.24 2.01 -20.95
CA GLU A 143 -42.64 1.66 -20.66
C GLU A 143 -43.52 2.91 -20.48
N MET A 144 -43.05 3.91 -19.72
CA MET A 144 -43.78 5.18 -19.55
C MET A 144 -43.89 5.95 -20.88
N ALA A 145 -42.80 5.98 -21.66
CA ALA A 145 -42.73 6.67 -22.95
C ALA A 145 -43.70 6.09 -23.99
N ASN A 146 -43.89 4.77 -24.01
CA ASN A 146 -44.77 4.06 -24.94
C ASN A 146 -46.24 4.53 -24.90
N GLY A 147 -46.69 5.09 -23.77
CA GLY A 147 -48.05 5.62 -23.61
C GLY A 147 -48.17 7.14 -23.71
N PHE A 148 -47.08 7.88 -23.87
CA PHE A 148 -47.08 9.34 -23.75
C PHE A 148 -46.28 10.05 -24.83
N SER A 149 -44.98 9.75 -24.96
CA SER A 149 -44.10 10.46 -25.88
C SER A 149 -42.87 9.63 -26.23
N SER A 150 -42.64 9.42 -27.53
CA SER A 150 -41.50 8.67 -28.06
C SER A 150 -40.16 9.38 -27.90
N TYR A 151 -40.11 10.71 -27.77
CA TYR A 151 -38.86 11.45 -27.57
C TYR A 151 -38.32 11.38 -26.13
N LEU A 152 -39.05 10.74 -25.21
CA LEU A 152 -38.56 10.44 -23.86
C LEU A 152 -37.69 9.17 -23.82
N ARG A 153 -37.66 8.38 -24.90
CA ARG A 153 -36.71 7.27 -25.03
C ARG A 153 -35.30 7.79 -25.24
N SER A 154 -34.31 7.05 -24.71
CA SER A 154 -32.90 7.43 -24.82
C SER A 154 -32.09 6.31 -25.46
N ASP A 155 -32.20 6.19 -26.79
CA ASP A 155 -31.40 5.25 -27.60
C ASP A 155 -29.88 5.39 -27.31
N ARG A 156 -29.44 6.62 -27.00
CA ARG A 156 -28.05 6.94 -26.60
C ARG A 156 -27.61 6.28 -25.29
N ALA A 157 -28.54 6.08 -24.35
CA ALA A 157 -28.22 5.43 -23.09
C ALA A 157 -28.05 3.91 -23.32
N GLU A 158 -28.87 3.34 -24.20
CA GLU A 158 -28.76 1.93 -24.59
C GLU A 158 -27.44 1.65 -25.32
N GLU A 159 -27.03 2.53 -26.24
CA GLU A 159 -25.72 2.45 -26.92
C GLU A 159 -24.54 2.50 -25.92
N GLY A 160 -24.58 3.43 -24.96
CA GLY A 160 -23.56 3.53 -23.91
C GLY A 160 -23.45 2.28 -23.03
N LEU A 161 -24.57 1.61 -22.75
CA LEU A 161 -24.56 0.34 -22.01
C LEU A 161 -23.94 -0.81 -22.82
N ILE A 162 -24.18 -0.86 -24.13
CA ILE A 162 -23.56 -1.86 -25.02
C ILE A 162 -22.04 -1.68 -25.06
N ASP A 163 -21.57 -0.44 -25.12
CA ASP A 163 -20.14 -0.11 -25.09
C ASP A 163 -19.49 -0.49 -23.76
N GLU A 164 -20.15 -0.18 -22.64
CA GLU A 164 -19.68 -0.56 -21.31
C GLU A 164 -19.68 -2.09 -21.12
N GLU A 165 -20.70 -2.80 -21.62
CA GLU A 165 -20.72 -4.27 -21.60
C GLU A 165 -19.55 -4.85 -22.42
N SER A 166 -19.24 -4.22 -23.56
CA SER A 166 -18.11 -4.59 -24.41
C SER A 166 -16.76 -4.32 -23.72
N SER A 167 -16.61 -3.21 -23.00
CA SER A 167 -15.44 -2.91 -22.16
C SER A 167 -15.24 -3.99 -21.09
N ILE A 168 -16.32 -4.38 -20.39
CA ILE A 168 -16.27 -5.44 -19.37
C ILE A 168 -15.90 -6.80 -19.98
N LYS A 169 -16.46 -7.17 -21.15
CA LYS A 169 -16.13 -8.41 -21.87
C LYS A 169 -14.64 -8.46 -22.25
N ARG A 170 -14.05 -7.31 -22.59
CA ARG A 170 -12.61 -7.18 -22.87
C ARG A 170 -11.72 -7.14 -21.63
N ARG A 171 -12.29 -7.15 -20.42
CA ARG A 171 -11.57 -6.96 -19.14
C ARG A 171 -10.81 -5.63 -19.09
N ASP A 172 -11.32 -4.62 -19.80
CA ASP A 172 -10.77 -3.27 -19.80
C ASP A 172 -11.20 -2.56 -18.51
N ILE A 173 -10.37 -2.67 -17.47
CA ILE A 173 -10.66 -2.08 -16.16
C ILE A 173 -10.53 -0.56 -16.16
N PHE A 174 -9.70 0.01 -17.05
CA PHE A 174 -9.40 1.44 -17.09
C PHE A 174 -10.32 2.23 -18.02
N GLY A 175 -11.15 1.56 -18.83
CA GLY A 175 -12.03 2.21 -19.79
C GLY A 175 -11.25 2.81 -20.96
N GLU A 176 -10.17 2.15 -21.39
CA GLU A 176 -9.34 2.52 -22.55
C GLU A 176 -9.96 2.11 -23.89
N CYS A 177 -10.77 1.06 -23.87
CA CYS A 177 -11.36 0.47 -25.05
C CYS A 177 -12.86 0.81 -25.08
N VAL A 178 -13.21 2.10 -25.18
CA VAL A 178 -14.59 2.55 -25.43
C VAL A 178 -14.75 2.93 -26.91
N GLY A 179 -15.99 2.93 -27.43
CA GLY A 179 -16.24 3.35 -28.82
C GLY A 179 -15.78 4.79 -29.07
N ASN A 180 -15.45 5.14 -30.32
CA ASN A 180 -15.05 6.52 -30.65
C ASN A 180 -16.12 7.56 -30.24
N ASP A 181 -17.38 7.14 -30.30
CA ASP A 181 -18.53 7.96 -29.95
C ASP A 181 -18.57 8.26 -28.44
N ALA A 182 -17.91 7.45 -27.60
CA ALA A 182 -17.78 7.68 -26.15
C ALA A 182 -17.22 9.07 -25.81
N PHE A 183 -16.25 9.55 -26.60
CA PHE A 183 -15.65 10.87 -26.43
C PHE A 183 -16.61 12.01 -26.82
N GLU A 184 -17.53 11.76 -27.77
CA GLU A 184 -18.57 12.72 -28.13
C GLU A 184 -19.60 12.91 -27.00
N PHE A 185 -19.66 11.98 -26.05
CA PHE A 185 -20.53 12.03 -24.87
C PHE A 185 -19.87 12.66 -23.64
N GLY A 186 -18.71 13.31 -23.80
CA GLY A 186 -18.00 13.98 -22.71
C GLY A 186 -17.31 13.02 -21.73
N TYR A 187 -17.00 11.81 -22.19
CA TYR A 187 -16.15 10.89 -21.44
C TYR A 187 -14.71 11.40 -21.46
N ASP A 188 -14.20 11.70 -20.26
CA ASP A 188 -12.82 12.10 -20.04
C ASP A 188 -12.12 11.02 -19.23
N GLN A 189 -11.40 10.13 -19.90
CA GLN A 189 -10.79 8.95 -19.31
C GLN A 189 -9.90 9.25 -18.07
N PRO A 190 -8.99 10.24 -18.10
CA PRO A 190 -8.25 10.72 -16.91
C PRO A 190 -9.11 10.89 -15.66
N THR A 191 -10.24 11.59 -15.77
CA THR A 191 -11.11 11.93 -14.63
C THR A 191 -12.25 10.93 -14.40
N GLN A 192 -12.56 10.10 -15.40
CA GLN A 192 -13.70 9.20 -15.40
C GLN A 192 -13.36 7.71 -15.42
N ASN A 193 -12.08 7.36 -15.28
CA ASN A 193 -11.56 5.99 -15.20
C ASN A 193 -12.43 5.09 -14.28
N PRO A 194 -13.03 4.00 -14.80
CA PRO A 194 -13.91 3.14 -14.02
C PRO A 194 -13.21 2.42 -12.85
N PHE A 195 -11.94 2.02 -13.04
CA PHE A 195 -11.14 1.44 -11.96
C PHE A 195 -10.91 2.44 -10.83
N PHE A 196 -10.61 3.70 -11.16
CA PHE A 196 -10.50 4.78 -10.17
C PHE A 196 -11.80 4.95 -9.38
N LYS A 197 -12.95 5.04 -10.08
CA LYS A 197 -14.27 5.18 -9.43
C LYS A 197 -14.55 4.02 -8.48
N TYR A 198 -14.19 2.80 -8.85
CA TYR A 198 -14.33 1.62 -7.99
C TYR A 198 -13.42 1.68 -6.76
N LEU A 199 -12.15 2.05 -6.93
CA LEU A 199 -11.23 2.24 -5.79
C LEU A 199 -11.72 3.36 -4.85
N HIS A 200 -12.27 4.44 -5.40
CA HIS A 200 -12.84 5.54 -4.64
C HIS A 200 -14.06 5.07 -3.84
N TRP A 201 -14.93 4.25 -4.44
CA TRP A 201 -16.04 3.61 -3.72
C TRP A 201 -15.54 2.70 -2.58
N LEU A 202 -14.51 1.87 -2.82
CA LEU A 202 -13.90 1.02 -1.79
C LEU A 202 -13.34 1.85 -0.64
N ALA A 203 -12.60 2.92 -0.93
CA ALA A 203 -12.08 3.84 0.09
C ALA A 203 -13.23 4.52 0.87
N GLY A 204 -14.30 4.89 0.17
CA GLY A 204 -15.54 5.41 0.75
C GLY A 204 -16.26 4.43 1.69
N ALA A 205 -16.06 3.12 1.54
CA ALA A 205 -16.62 2.09 2.41
C ALA A 205 -15.76 1.80 3.66
N LEU A 206 -14.49 2.25 3.71
CA LEU A 206 -13.62 2.01 4.86
C LEU A 206 -14.11 2.75 6.10
N THR A 207 -14.05 2.09 7.27
CA THR A 207 -14.31 2.73 8.57
C THR A 207 -13.19 3.70 8.94
N ASP A 208 -11.94 3.34 8.68
CA ASP A 208 -10.81 4.24 8.83
C ASP A 208 -10.61 5.06 7.55
N LYS A 209 -10.95 6.35 7.63
CA LYS A 209 -10.81 7.29 6.52
C LYS A 209 -9.39 7.77 6.29
N ASP A 210 -8.50 7.65 7.28
CA ASP A 210 -7.11 8.10 7.17
C ASP A 210 -6.18 7.04 6.54
N ALA A 211 -6.70 5.82 6.35
CA ALA A 211 -5.93 4.70 5.82
C ALA A 211 -5.50 4.93 4.36
N VAL A 212 -6.39 5.48 3.53
CA VAL A 212 -6.18 5.67 2.08
C VAL A 212 -6.96 6.89 1.60
N HIS A 213 -6.29 7.76 0.86
CA HIS A 213 -6.90 8.85 0.11
C HIS A 213 -6.50 8.74 -1.36
N LEU A 214 -7.46 8.89 -2.25
CA LEU A 214 -7.24 8.95 -3.68
C LEU A 214 -7.29 10.42 -4.09
N GLU A 215 -6.27 10.86 -4.79
CA GLU A 215 -6.12 12.22 -5.31
C GLU A 215 -6.66 12.24 -6.74
N VAL A 216 -7.63 13.12 -6.97
CA VAL A 216 -8.13 13.45 -8.31
C VAL A 216 -7.25 14.58 -8.83
N GLU A 217 -6.03 14.30 -9.25
CA GLU A 217 -5.20 15.29 -9.94
C GLU A 217 -5.36 15.11 -11.45
N GLU A 218 -5.63 16.22 -12.15
CA GLU A 218 -5.92 16.30 -13.59
C GLU A 218 -4.69 16.06 -14.48
N ASP A 219 -3.46 16.12 -13.93
CA ASP A 219 -2.25 16.34 -14.76
C ASP A 219 -1.08 15.35 -14.57
N ILE A 220 -1.13 14.38 -13.65
CA ILE A 220 0.02 13.48 -13.41
C ILE A 220 -0.40 12.00 -13.30
N HIS A 221 -0.84 11.44 -14.42
CA HIS A 221 -1.02 10.00 -14.56
C HIS A 221 0.28 9.36 -15.03
N ILE A 222 1.01 8.74 -14.11
CA ILE A 222 1.91 7.66 -14.53
C ILE A 222 1.00 6.51 -14.94
N GLU A 223 0.87 6.24 -16.24
CA GLU A 223 0.32 4.99 -16.78
C GLU A 223 -1.06 4.59 -16.17
N ASN A 224 -2.02 5.51 -16.11
CA ASN A 224 -3.38 5.27 -15.58
C ASN A 224 -3.45 4.82 -14.11
N VAL A 225 -2.37 5.00 -13.34
CA VAL A 225 -2.37 4.77 -11.90
C VAL A 225 -2.94 6.01 -11.19
N PRO A 226 -3.99 5.85 -10.36
CA PRO A 226 -4.50 6.92 -9.52
C PRO A 226 -3.40 7.55 -8.67
N ALA A 227 -3.36 8.88 -8.56
CA ALA A 227 -2.63 9.49 -7.47
C ALA A 227 -3.28 9.07 -6.14
N PHE A 228 -2.46 8.71 -5.16
CA PHE A 228 -2.93 8.26 -3.86
C PHE A 228 -1.95 8.63 -2.77
N SER A 229 -2.45 8.76 -1.55
CA SER A 229 -1.68 8.88 -0.32
C SER A 229 -2.30 7.96 0.74
N MET A 230 -1.49 7.41 1.64
CA MET A 230 -1.92 6.38 2.60
C MET A 230 -1.39 6.66 4.00
N PHE A 231 -2.13 6.14 4.99
CA PHE A 231 -1.72 6.04 6.39
C PHE A 231 -1.41 7.41 7.03
N HIS A 232 -2.31 8.39 6.85
CA HIS A 232 -2.11 9.74 7.36
C HIS A 232 -1.98 9.77 8.89
N GLU A 233 -2.75 8.96 9.61
CA GLU A 233 -2.64 8.86 11.07
C GLU A 233 -1.26 8.35 11.52
N GLU A 234 -0.72 7.33 10.84
CA GLU A 234 0.64 6.84 11.11
C GLU A 234 1.71 7.86 10.73
N ALA A 235 1.54 8.58 9.62
CA ALA A 235 2.43 9.66 9.23
C ALA A 235 2.43 10.78 10.29
N ARG A 236 1.26 11.13 10.84
CA ARG A 236 1.12 12.08 11.96
C ARG A 236 1.83 11.62 13.21
N LYS A 237 1.74 10.34 13.56
CA LYS A 237 2.50 9.75 14.68
C LYS A 237 4.00 9.85 14.44
N ILE A 238 4.47 9.67 13.20
CA ILE A 238 5.88 9.81 12.83
C ILE A 238 6.33 11.27 12.90
N ALA A 239 5.47 12.20 12.53
CA ALA A 239 5.70 13.64 12.51
C ALA A 239 5.39 14.35 13.84
N LYS A 240 5.11 13.60 14.92
CA LYS A 240 4.76 14.14 16.25
C LYS A 240 3.56 15.10 16.21
N GLY A 241 2.55 14.79 15.39
CA GLY A 241 1.32 15.57 15.24
C GLY A 241 1.43 16.78 14.30
N ASP A 242 2.59 17.00 13.66
CA ASP A 242 2.76 18.05 12.66
C ASP A 242 2.08 17.65 11.34
N GLU A 243 0.91 18.23 11.06
CA GLU A 243 0.07 17.90 9.90
C GLU A 243 0.78 18.14 8.55
N LYS A 244 1.51 19.25 8.43
CA LYS A 244 2.23 19.57 7.18
C LYS A 244 3.33 18.57 6.92
N LEU A 245 4.08 18.23 7.97
CA LEU A 245 5.16 17.26 7.86
C LEU A 245 4.63 15.83 7.61
N ALA A 246 3.49 15.49 8.20
CA ALA A 246 2.80 14.23 7.95
C ALA A 246 2.39 14.09 6.48
N ALA A 247 1.83 15.15 5.87
CA ALA A 247 1.53 15.18 4.44
C ALA A 247 2.78 14.98 3.58
N CYS A 248 3.90 15.64 3.90
CA CYS A 248 5.17 15.43 3.19
C CYS A 248 5.65 13.97 3.25
N VAL A 249 5.45 13.29 4.38
CA VAL A 249 5.78 11.86 4.52
C VAL A 249 4.80 10.99 3.71
N ALA A 250 3.49 11.24 3.82
CA ALA A 250 2.46 10.45 3.14
C ALA A 250 2.56 10.56 1.60
N GLN A 251 2.89 11.73 1.08
CA GLN A 251 3.07 12.00 -0.35
C GLN A 251 4.44 11.55 -0.88
N GLY A 252 5.39 11.20 0.00
CA GLY A 252 6.74 10.78 -0.38
C GLY A 252 7.72 11.91 -0.68
N ILE A 253 7.38 13.16 -0.35
CA ILE A 253 8.31 14.30 -0.42
C ILE A 253 9.52 14.03 0.50
N VAL A 254 9.27 13.47 1.68
CA VAL A 254 10.32 13.01 2.60
C VAL A 254 10.45 11.49 2.55
N ASP A 255 11.61 10.98 2.13
CA ASP A 255 11.88 9.55 2.03
C ASP A 255 12.29 8.95 3.39
N LEU A 256 11.41 8.18 4.02
CA LEU A 256 11.69 7.49 5.28
C LEU A 256 12.76 6.39 5.13
N GLY A 257 13.04 5.93 3.90
CA GLY A 257 14.14 5.01 3.61
C GLY A 257 15.51 5.61 3.94
N LYS A 258 15.65 6.94 3.81
CA LYS A 258 16.87 7.68 4.16
C LYS A 258 17.01 7.98 5.65
N LEU A 259 15.97 7.70 6.44
CA LEU A 259 15.98 7.99 7.87
C LEU A 259 17.13 7.21 8.58
N PRO A 260 18.04 7.91 9.28
CA PRO A 260 19.12 7.29 10.05
C PRO A 260 18.60 6.23 11.03
N LYS A 261 19.37 5.16 11.24
CA LYS A 261 18.93 4.01 12.05
C LYS A 261 18.69 4.40 13.51
N GLU A 262 19.40 5.42 13.98
CA GLU A 262 19.39 5.97 15.32
C GLU A 262 18.08 6.70 15.62
N LEU A 263 17.40 7.22 14.60
CA LEU A 263 16.14 7.97 14.72
C LEU A 263 14.89 7.09 14.54
N ARG A 264 15.06 5.80 14.21
CA ARG A 264 13.95 4.84 14.04
C ARG A 264 13.25 4.39 15.34
N PRO A 265 13.94 4.24 16.49
CA PRO A 265 13.32 3.83 17.75
C PRO A 265 12.29 4.84 18.24
N ALA A 266 11.26 4.36 18.96
CA ALA A 266 10.16 5.20 19.44
C ALA A 266 10.61 6.36 20.34
N GLU A 267 11.73 6.21 21.07
CA GLU A 267 12.23 7.23 22.00
C GLU A 267 12.88 8.45 21.31
N ALA A 268 13.16 8.37 20.00
CA ALA A 268 13.81 9.44 19.24
C ALA A 268 12.79 10.28 18.44
N ASP A 269 11.57 10.45 18.95
CA ASP A 269 10.46 11.11 18.25
C ASP A 269 10.74 12.58 17.92
N GLU A 270 11.27 13.35 18.87
CA GLU A 270 11.61 14.77 18.68
C GLU A 270 12.75 14.95 17.68
N ALA A 271 13.84 14.19 17.86
CA ALA A 271 14.98 14.23 16.93
C ALA A 271 14.59 13.76 15.52
N ARG A 272 13.68 12.79 15.41
CA ARG A 272 13.11 12.37 14.13
C ARG A 272 12.30 13.49 13.49
N ALA A 273 11.40 14.14 14.24
CA ALA A 273 10.60 15.24 13.72
C ALA A 273 11.48 16.40 13.22
N GLN A 274 12.56 16.72 13.93
CA GLN A 274 13.53 17.74 13.49
C GLN A 274 14.24 17.33 12.20
N TRP A 275 14.70 16.09 12.09
CA TRP A 275 15.30 15.57 10.86
C TRP A 275 14.33 15.62 9.67
N LEU A 276 13.07 15.22 9.89
CA LEU A 276 12.03 15.25 8.87
C LEU A 276 11.80 16.68 8.35
N ARG A 277 11.76 17.69 9.24
CA ARG A 277 11.62 19.11 8.84
C ARG A 277 12.80 19.59 8.01
N GLN A 278 14.02 19.24 8.40
CA GLN A 278 15.22 19.59 7.64
C GLN A 278 15.22 18.97 6.24
N GLU A 279 14.83 17.70 6.15
CA GLU A 279 14.76 17.00 4.86
C GLU A 279 13.64 17.55 3.98
N ALA A 280 12.48 17.88 4.54
CA ALA A 280 11.39 18.53 3.81
C ALA A 280 11.84 19.89 3.23
N GLN A 281 12.50 20.71 4.03
CA GLN A 281 13.04 22.00 3.59
C GLN A 281 14.08 21.83 2.48
N ARG A 282 14.99 20.86 2.63
CA ARG A 282 16.02 20.56 1.61
C ARG A 282 15.39 20.25 0.26
N VAL A 283 14.35 19.42 0.24
CA VAL A 283 13.64 19.04 -0.99
C VAL A 283 12.90 20.24 -1.59
N GLN A 284 12.27 21.07 -0.76
CA GLN A 284 11.59 22.29 -1.22
C GLN A 284 12.57 23.31 -1.82
N ASP A 285 13.75 23.48 -1.21
CA ASP A 285 14.81 24.36 -1.71
C ASP A 285 15.38 23.86 -3.05
N GLU A 286 15.57 22.53 -3.19
CA GLU A 286 15.99 21.91 -4.44
C GLU A 286 14.97 22.10 -5.55
N ALA A 287 13.68 21.89 -5.26
CA ALA A 287 12.60 22.13 -6.22
C ALA A 287 12.53 23.60 -6.64
N SER A 288 12.68 24.54 -5.68
CA SER A 288 12.67 25.98 -5.95
C SER A 288 13.85 26.40 -6.84
N LYS A 289 15.05 25.86 -6.60
CA LYS A 289 16.23 26.08 -7.46
C LYS A 289 16.03 25.53 -8.86
N PHE A 290 15.48 24.32 -8.98
CA PHE A 290 15.17 23.72 -10.27
C PHE A 290 14.16 24.57 -11.05
N LEU A 291 13.07 25.01 -10.41
CA LEU A 291 12.07 25.85 -11.05
C LEU A 291 12.66 27.20 -11.50
N ALA A 292 13.48 27.84 -10.66
CA ALA A 292 14.17 29.08 -11.03
C ALA A 292 15.09 28.89 -12.24
N GLN A 293 15.83 27.76 -12.28
CA GLN A 293 16.67 27.41 -13.42
C GLN A 293 15.84 27.16 -14.69
N PHE A 294 14.77 26.38 -14.58
CA PHE A 294 13.87 26.07 -15.69
C PHE A 294 13.21 27.32 -16.29
N LEU A 295 12.69 28.21 -15.44
CA LEU A 295 12.11 29.49 -15.87
C LEU A 295 13.17 30.40 -16.53
N SER A 296 14.42 30.38 -16.06
CA SER A 296 15.51 31.13 -16.70
C SER A 296 15.88 30.58 -18.09
N THR A 297 15.74 29.28 -18.31
CA THR A 297 15.97 28.64 -19.62
C THR A 297 14.85 28.96 -20.61
N ILE A 298 13.59 28.93 -20.18
CA ILE A 298 12.44 29.28 -21.04
C ILE A 298 12.39 30.78 -21.33
N GLY A 299 12.74 31.63 -20.36
CA GLY A 299 12.81 33.08 -20.54
C GLY A 299 13.91 33.55 -21.51
N GLY A 300 14.92 32.71 -21.78
CA GLY A 300 15.99 33.00 -22.74
C GLY A 300 15.66 32.67 -24.21
N GLU A 301 14.60 31.90 -24.48
CA GLU A 301 14.22 31.50 -25.85
C GLU A 301 13.21 32.45 -26.53
N GLN A 302 12.76 33.51 -25.86
CA GLN A 302 11.82 34.49 -26.43
C GLN A 302 12.47 35.77 -27.01
N ASP A 303 13.78 35.97 -26.88
CA ASP A 303 14.45 37.21 -27.30
C ASP A 303 15.21 37.12 -28.64
N ASP A 304 15.07 36.01 -29.37
CA ASP A 304 15.76 35.77 -30.66
C ASP A 304 14.77 35.29 -31.75
N ARG A 305 13.76 36.10 -32.05
CA ARG A 305 13.09 36.05 -33.37
C ARG A 305 13.12 37.44 -34.00
N PRO A 306 13.72 37.58 -35.19
CA PRO A 306 13.84 38.86 -35.90
C PRO A 306 12.49 39.41 -36.37
#